data_AF-A0A060Y9G1-F1
#
_entry.id   AF-A0A060Y9G1-F1
#
_cell.length_a   1.000
_cell.length_b   1.000
_cell.length_c   1.000
_cell.angle_alpha   90.00
_cell.angle_beta   90.00
_cell.angle_gamma   90.00
#
_symmetry.space_group_name_H-M   'P 1'
#
loop_
_entity.id
_entity.type
_entity.pdbx_description
1 polymer ?
#
loop_
_entity_poly.entity_id
_entity_poly.type
_entity_poly.pdbx_seq_one_letter_code
_entity_poly.pdbx_strand_id
1 'polypeptide(L)'
;MASGKTGGNNSSSLGKGLNGRRSSKHKEGPIVMDTKAVFTALYSVCEENAMFFSEGAKGAQGGAAQRLVDTMTLIQEHASSLEPVISGFAAVYHHFDFDPHIPANGYRSLVKVVRCCILHIIHKGRYISTNRRSIFFRTAHNAGEMEAYCSALCQLRALLYLAQRLLHDNSHGNLFFHEESGLSQSFVREYSSMHKGCFYGRCLGFQFTPAIRPCLQTIAIGLVAFGENYRRNQSGIGQWLQQTSLLMETKATQSLINSHLHPKPFY
;
A
#
# COMPACT_ATOMS: atom_id res chain seq x y z
N MET A 1 -8.83 24.94 86.32
CA MET A 1 -7.90 26.04 85.99
C MET A 1 -7.90 26.22 84.47
N ALA A 2 -8.16 27.47 84.02
CA ALA A 2 -7.95 28.10 82.69
C ALA A 2 -8.26 27.29 81.41
N SER A 3 -9.29 27.65 80.62
CA SER A 3 -9.35 28.76 79.61
C SER A 3 -8.42 28.55 78.41
N GLY A 4 -8.80 28.73 77.14
CA GLY A 4 -10.01 29.27 76.47
C GLY A 4 -10.14 28.67 75.05
N LYS A 5 -11.32 28.64 74.39
CA LYS A 5 -12.01 29.75 73.68
C LYS A 5 -11.05 30.53 72.75
N THR A 6 -11.29 30.78 71.47
CA THR A 6 -12.54 30.99 70.69
C THR A 6 -12.16 31.10 69.20
N GLY A 7 -12.96 30.57 68.26
CA GLY A 7 -13.76 31.38 67.31
C GLY A 7 -13.29 31.10 65.86
N GLY A 8 -14.11 30.91 64.82
CA GLY A 8 -15.54 31.13 64.63
C GLY A 8 -15.79 32.08 63.46
N ASN A 9 -16.03 31.55 62.24
CA ASN A 9 -16.95 32.04 61.19
C ASN A 9 -16.65 31.33 59.85
N ASN A 10 -17.59 30.60 59.22
CA ASN A 10 -18.63 31.09 58.27
C ASN A 10 -18.01 31.96 57.15
N SER A 11 -18.18 31.71 55.86
CA SER A 11 -19.37 31.23 55.15
C SER A 11 -19.03 30.87 53.69
N SER A 12 -19.96 30.12 53.09
CA SER A 12 -20.10 29.74 51.69
C SER A 12 -19.93 30.86 50.64
N SER A 13 -19.33 30.54 49.49
CA SER A 13 -19.85 30.98 48.18
C SER A 13 -19.25 30.19 47.02
N LEU A 14 -20.15 29.70 46.17
CA LEU A 14 -19.97 29.20 44.80
C LEU A 14 -19.13 30.16 43.92
N GLY A 15 -18.40 29.59 42.95
CA GLY A 15 -18.13 30.29 41.69
C GLY A 15 -16.82 29.98 40.96
N LYS A 16 -16.91 29.08 39.96
CA LYS A 16 -16.26 29.13 38.63
C LYS A 16 -14.73 29.33 38.53
N GLY A 17 -14.08 28.23 38.11
CA GLY A 17 -13.37 28.13 36.83
C GLY A 17 -12.03 28.87 36.66
N LEU A 18 -10.97 28.11 36.34
CA LEU A 18 -10.25 28.13 35.05
C LEU A 18 -8.86 27.49 35.19
N ASN A 19 -8.60 26.54 34.28
CA ASN A 19 -7.31 26.19 33.65
C ASN A 19 -6.05 25.98 34.51
N GLY A 20 -5.63 24.71 34.55
CA GLY A 20 -4.25 24.30 34.77
C GLY A 20 -3.94 22.99 34.06
N ARG A 21 -4.10 22.94 32.73
CA ARG A 21 -3.64 21.82 31.88
C ARG A 21 -2.12 21.66 32.04
N ARG A 22 -1.68 20.72 32.87
CA ARG A 22 -0.29 20.27 32.91
C ARG A 22 -0.09 19.29 31.74
N SER A 23 0.24 19.86 30.58
CA SER A 23 0.62 19.12 29.38
C SER A 23 1.90 18.32 29.66
N SER A 24 1.77 17.00 29.79
CA SER A 24 2.92 16.10 29.74
C SER A 24 3.47 16.13 28.32
N LYS A 25 4.61 16.80 28.14
CA LYS A 25 5.44 16.70 26.94
C LYS A 25 5.83 15.23 26.76
N HIS A 26 5.04 14.48 25.98
CA HIS A 26 5.50 13.25 25.36
C HIS A 26 6.67 13.63 24.45
N LYS A 27 7.88 13.34 24.93
CA LYS A 27 9.07 13.32 24.11
C LYS A 27 8.94 12.05 23.26
N GLU A 28 8.18 12.13 22.16
CA GLU A 28 8.19 11.11 21.11
C GLU A 28 9.58 11.14 20.48
N GLY A 29 10.51 10.40 21.08
CA GLY A 29 11.66 9.90 20.35
C GLY A 29 11.18 9.03 19.18
N PRO A 30 12.01 8.79 18.16
CA PRO A 30 11.63 7.89 17.07
C PRO A 30 11.23 6.56 17.69
N ILE A 31 9.97 6.14 17.50
CA ILE A 31 9.52 4.81 17.89
C ILE A 31 10.25 3.84 16.97
N VAL A 32 11.45 3.43 17.36
CA VAL A 32 12.19 2.36 16.70
C VAL A 32 11.42 1.10 17.04
N MET A 33 10.54 0.69 16.13
CA MET A 33 9.87 -0.59 16.23
C MET A 33 10.92 -1.69 16.32
N ASP A 34 10.82 -2.53 17.36
CA ASP A 34 11.65 -3.72 17.48
C ASP A 34 11.31 -4.68 16.33
N THR A 35 12.19 -4.72 15.32
CA THR A 35 12.07 -5.57 14.14
C THR A 35 11.84 -7.02 14.55
N LYS A 36 12.58 -7.52 15.55
CA LYS A 36 12.51 -8.92 15.97
C LYS A 36 11.15 -9.24 16.58
N ALA A 37 10.62 -8.38 17.44
CA ALA A 37 9.28 -8.55 18.01
C ALA A 37 8.18 -8.56 16.93
N VAL A 38 8.31 -7.70 15.91
CA VAL A 38 7.35 -7.64 14.79
C VAL A 38 7.36 -8.94 13.99
N PHE A 39 8.53 -9.46 13.61
CA PHE A 39 8.63 -10.72 12.88
C PHE A 39 8.18 -11.92 13.72
N THR A 40 8.55 -11.96 15.00
CA THR A 40 8.07 -13.00 15.93
C THR A 40 6.54 -13.03 16.00
N ALA A 41 5.90 -11.86 16.10
CA ALA A 41 4.44 -11.77 16.10
C ALA A 41 3.82 -12.19 14.76
N LEU A 42 4.50 -11.93 13.64
CA LEU A 42 4.06 -12.38 12.32
C LEU A 42 4.07 -13.91 12.21
N TYR A 43 5.19 -14.55 12.59
CA TYR A 43 5.30 -16.01 12.54
C TYR A 43 4.24 -16.69 13.40
N SER A 44 4.08 -16.27 14.68
CA SER A 44 3.07 -16.85 15.57
C SER A 44 1.65 -16.73 15.01
N VAL A 45 1.27 -15.56 14.51
CA VAL A 45 -0.09 -15.36 13.96
C VAL A 45 -0.32 -16.18 12.68
N CYS A 46 0.70 -16.31 11.83
CA CYS A 46 0.60 -17.13 10.61
C CYS A 46 0.53 -18.62 10.93
N GLU A 47 1.39 -19.12 11.82
CA GLU A 47 1.43 -20.52 12.26
C GLU A 47 0.12 -20.94 12.93
N GLU A 48 -0.37 -20.15 13.90
CA GLU A 48 -1.63 -20.43 14.61
C GLU A 48 -2.86 -20.49 13.69
N ASN A 49 -2.88 -19.67 12.64
CA ASN A 49 -3.95 -19.69 11.66
C ASN A 49 -3.79 -20.85 10.66
N ALA A 50 -2.58 -21.11 10.18
CA ALA A 50 -2.30 -22.22 9.29
C ALA A 50 -2.68 -23.56 9.92
N MET A 51 -2.30 -23.79 11.17
CA MET A 51 -2.66 -25.01 11.91
C MET A 51 -4.18 -25.18 12.00
N PHE A 52 -4.91 -24.14 12.45
CA PHE A 52 -6.36 -24.22 12.60
C PHE A 52 -7.09 -24.52 11.28
N PHE A 53 -6.72 -23.84 10.19
CA PHE A 53 -7.40 -24.04 8.90
C PHE A 53 -6.98 -25.34 8.21
N SER A 54 -5.80 -25.89 8.50
CA SER A 54 -5.36 -27.18 7.98
C SER A 54 -6.22 -28.35 8.47
N GLU A 55 -6.71 -28.28 9.71
CA GLU A 55 -7.62 -29.28 10.29
C GLU A 55 -9.01 -29.27 9.62
N GLY A 56 -9.49 -28.08 9.24
CA GLY A 56 -10.82 -27.87 8.65
C GLY A 56 -10.89 -27.95 7.12
N ALA A 57 -9.76 -28.01 6.41
CA ALA A 57 -9.70 -27.94 4.94
C ALA A 57 -10.31 -29.14 4.20
N LYS A 58 -10.69 -30.22 4.91
CA LYS A 58 -11.19 -31.47 4.31
C LYS A 58 -12.68 -31.46 3.90
N GLY A 59 -13.42 -30.37 4.13
CA GLY A 59 -14.86 -30.24 3.82
C GLY A 59 -15.20 -29.30 2.64
N ALA A 60 -16.49 -29.05 2.37
CA ALA A 60 -16.98 -28.21 1.27
C ALA A 60 -16.56 -26.72 1.33
N GLN A 61 -16.15 -26.22 2.51
CA GLN A 61 -15.50 -24.91 2.70
C GLN A 61 -13.98 -24.95 2.51
N GLY A 62 -13.44 -26.09 2.08
CA GLY A 62 -12.02 -26.40 2.01
C GLY A 62 -11.23 -25.47 1.08
N GLY A 63 -11.82 -24.99 -0.01
CA GLY A 63 -11.11 -24.13 -0.96
C GLY A 63 -10.63 -22.80 -0.35
N ALA A 64 -11.47 -22.12 0.43
CA ALA A 64 -11.10 -20.85 1.06
C ALA A 64 -10.20 -21.04 2.29
N ALA A 65 -10.43 -22.11 3.05
CA ALA A 65 -9.58 -22.47 4.19
C ALA A 65 -8.17 -22.87 3.72
N GLN A 66 -8.06 -23.67 2.67
CA GLN A 66 -6.77 -24.05 2.06
C GLN A 66 -6.02 -22.83 1.55
N ARG A 67 -6.69 -21.92 0.84
CA ARG A 67 -6.09 -20.65 0.40
C ARG A 67 -5.51 -19.84 1.55
N LEU A 68 -6.16 -19.83 2.73
CA LEU A 68 -5.60 -19.20 3.92
C LEU A 68 -4.35 -19.92 4.40
N VAL A 69 -4.34 -21.26 4.45
CA VAL A 69 -3.15 -22.05 4.83
C VAL A 69 -1.98 -21.75 3.89
N ASP A 70 -2.22 -21.80 2.57
CA ASP A 70 -1.21 -21.54 1.55
C ASP A 70 -0.66 -20.12 1.70
N THR A 71 -1.55 -19.14 1.88
CA THR A 71 -1.15 -17.74 2.03
C THR A 71 -0.37 -17.50 3.32
N MET A 72 -0.78 -18.09 4.46
CA MET A 72 -0.04 -17.95 5.73
C MET A 72 1.35 -18.59 5.64
N THR A 73 1.48 -19.70 4.92
CA THR A 73 2.77 -20.37 4.67
C THR A 73 3.66 -19.48 3.81
N LEU A 74 3.13 -18.97 2.69
CA LEU A 74 3.87 -18.10 1.78
C LEU A 74 4.30 -16.77 2.44
N ILE A 75 3.47 -16.21 3.32
CA ILE A 75 3.84 -15.03 4.12
C ILE A 75 5.05 -15.33 5.00
N GLN A 76 5.11 -16.51 5.63
CA GLN A 76 6.25 -16.90 6.47
C GLN A 76 7.54 -17.07 5.65
N GLU A 77 7.45 -17.63 4.44
CA GLU A 77 8.59 -17.72 3.51
C GLU A 77 9.10 -16.34 3.07
N HIS A 78 8.18 -15.41 2.79
CA HIS A 78 8.55 -14.03 2.49
C HIS A 78 9.16 -13.34 3.72
N ALA A 79 8.62 -13.60 4.91
CA ALA A 79 9.10 -13.02 6.16
C ALA A 79 10.53 -13.45 6.49
N SER A 80 10.86 -14.74 6.35
CA SER A 80 12.21 -15.26 6.63
C SER A 80 13.26 -14.66 5.71
N SER A 81 12.89 -14.41 4.45
CA SER A 81 13.74 -13.69 3.50
C SER A 81 13.90 -12.21 3.84
N LEU A 82 12.84 -11.57 4.35
CA LEU A 82 12.78 -10.12 4.59
C LEU A 82 13.47 -9.68 5.88
N GLU A 83 13.40 -10.48 6.94
CA GLU A 83 13.92 -10.15 8.26
C GLU A 83 15.41 -9.75 8.27
N PRO A 84 16.34 -10.51 7.66
CA PRO A 84 17.75 -10.11 7.61
C PRO A 84 17.96 -8.85 6.75
N VAL A 85 17.21 -8.71 5.65
CA VAL A 85 17.32 -7.54 4.74
C VAL A 85 16.89 -6.26 5.46
N ILE A 86 15.75 -6.28 6.16
CA ILE A 86 15.26 -5.14 6.94
C ILE A 86 16.25 -4.79 8.05
N SER A 87 16.80 -5.79 8.73
CA SER A 87 17.82 -5.58 9.78
C SER A 87 19.08 -4.92 9.20
N GLY A 88 19.54 -5.39 8.04
CA GLY A 88 20.66 -4.78 7.29
C GLY A 88 20.40 -3.32 6.94
N PHE A 89 19.25 -3.01 6.35
CA PHE A 89 18.88 -1.61 6.06
C PHE A 89 18.78 -0.76 7.32
N ALA A 90 18.23 -1.30 8.41
CA ALA A 90 18.11 -0.56 9.67
C ALA A 90 19.47 -0.15 10.25
N ALA A 91 20.52 -0.93 9.99
CA ALA A 91 21.87 -0.62 10.42
C ALA A 91 22.56 0.47 9.58
N VAL A 92 22.07 0.78 8.37
CA VAL A 92 22.82 1.63 7.41
C VAL A 92 22.04 2.80 6.84
N TYR A 93 20.70 2.77 6.84
CA TYR A 93 19.90 3.80 6.15
C TYR A 93 20.11 5.22 6.70
N HIS A 94 20.71 5.37 7.88
CA HIS A 94 20.85 6.65 8.57
C HIS A 94 22.03 7.45 8.02
N HIS A 95 22.99 6.76 7.39
CA HIS A 95 24.07 7.39 6.64
C HIS A 95 23.57 8.15 5.39
N PHE A 96 22.34 7.90 4.97
CA PHE A 96 21.72 8.52 3.80
C PHE A 96 20.68 9.59 4.19
N ASP A 97 20.57 9.92 5.47
CA ASP A 97 19.76 11.06 5.90
C ASP A 97 20.45 12.37 5.51
N PHE A 98 19.69 13.28 4.92
CA PHE A 98 20.19 14.61 4.59
C PHE A 98 20.62 15.41 5.84
N ASP A 99 19.86 15.26 6.94
CA ASP A 99 20.12 15.88 8.22
C ASP A 99 19.84 14.86 9.35
N PRO A 100 20.77 14.63 10.30
CA PRO A 100 20.55 13.77 11.46
C PRO A 100 19.32 14.15 12.32
N HIS A 101 18.90 15.41 12.29
CA HIS A 101 17.71 15.91 12.97
C HIS A 101 16.43 15.80 12.14
N ILE A 102 16.54 15.57 10.82
CA ILE A 102 15.42 15.40 9.88
C ILE A 102 15.62 14.07 9.12
N PRO A 103 15.36 12.91 9.78
CA PRO A 103 15.58 11.61 9.17
C PRO A 103 14.57 11.35 8.04
N ALA A 104 15.02 11.57 6.80
CA ALA A 104 14.19 11.45 5.62
C ALA A 104 15.01 10.95 4.42
N ASN A 105 14.84 9.67 4.07
CA ASN A 105 15.39 9.10 2.85
C ASN A 105 14.53 7.94 2.30
N GLY A 106 14.83 7.51 1.08
CA GLY A 106 14.11 6.46 0.37
C GLY A 106 14.18 5.09 1.06
N TYR A 107 15.33 4.72 1.63
CA TYR A 107 15.51 3.45 2.35
C TYR A 107 14.68 3.40 3.63
N ARG A 108 14.67 4.48 4.43
CA ARG A 108 13.80 4.60 5.61
C ARG A 108 12.33 4.45 5.23
N SER A 109 11.92 5.12 4.15
CA SER A 109 10.55 5.07 3.66
C SER A 109 10.18 3.65 3.19
N LEU A 110 11.06 2.98 2.47
CA LEU A 110 10.86 1.61 2.01
C LEU A 110 10.72 0.63 3.19
N VAL A 111 11.64 0.68 4.16
CA VAL A 111 11.56 -0.14 5.38
C VAL A 111 10.28 0.14 6.16
N LYS A 112 9.86 1.40 6.26
CA LYS A 112 8.60 1.79 6.91
C LYS A 112 7.40 1.16 6.20
N VAL A 113 7.34 1.22 4.87
CA VAL A 113 6.25 0.62 4.08
C VAL A 113 6.21 -0.90 4.29
N VAL A 114 7.35 -1.59 4.30
CA VAL A 114 7.38 -3.04 4.58
C VAL A 114 6.86 -3.36 5.97
N ARG A 115 7.28 -2.60 6.99
CA ARG A 115 6.76 -2.74 8.36
C ARG A 115 5.25 -2.49 8.44
N CYS A 116 4.74 -1.47 7.75
CA CYS A 116 3.30 -1.21 7.68
C CYS A 116 2.53 -2.41 7.07
N CYS A 117 3.11 -3.07 6.05
CA CYS A 117 2.50 -4.24 5.42
C CYS A 117 2.44 -5.41 6.40
N ILE A 118 3.57 -5.72 7.06
CA ILE A 118 3.66 -6.77 8.08
C ILE A 118 2.69 -6.51 9.24
N LEU A 119 2.64 -5.28 9.76
CA LEU A 119 1.70 -4.91 10.82
C LEU A 119 0.24 -5.12 10.40
N HIS A 120 -0.11 -4.80 9.15
CA HIS A 120 -1.45 -5.03 8.66
C HIS A 120 -1.77 -6.53 8.58
N ILE A 121 -0.81 -7.34 8.13
CA ILE A 121 -0.95 -8.81 8.11
C ILE A 121 -1.16 -9.34 9.53
N ILE A 122 -0.35 -8.91 10.50
CA ILE A 122 -0.49 -9.30 11.91
C ILE A 122 -1.87 -8.92 12.44
N HIS A 123 -2.30 -7.67 12.22
CA HIS A 123 -3.60 -7.19 12.68
C HIS A 123 -4.74 -8.01 12.07
N LYS A 124 -4.69 -8.26 10.76
CA LYS A 124 -5.69 -9.04 10.06
C LYS A 124 -5.68 -10.51 10.48
N GLY A 125 -4.50 -11.10 10.68
CA GLY A 125 -4.36 -12.46 11.16
C GLY A 125 -4.90 -12.63 12.58
N ARG A 126 -4.67 -11.66 13.49
CA ARG A 126 -5.30 -11.65 14.82
C ARG A 126 -6.81 -11.53 14.75
N TYR A 127 -7.33 -10.67 13.86
CA TYR A 127 -8.77 -10.60 13.61
C TYR A 127 -9.32 -11.97 13.17
N ILE A 128 -8.63 -12.66 12.26
CA ILE A 128 -9.01 -14.02 11.84
C ILE A 128 -8.97 -14.98 13.03
N SER A 129 -7.90 -15.00 13.82
CA SER A 129 -7.76 -15.85 15.00
C SER A 129 -8.94 -15.71 15.98
N THR A 130 -9.37 -14.47 16.25
CA THR A 130 -10.48 -14.18 17.16
C THR A 130 -11.85 -14.55 16.57
N ASN A 131 -12.04 -14.35 15.26
CA ASN A 131 -13.37 -14.46 14.65
C ASN A 131 -13.61 -15.77 13.90
N ARG A 132 -12.60 -16.62 13.67
CA ARG A 132 -12.67 -17.84 12.85
C ARG A 132 -13.74 -18.87 13.24
N ARG A 133 -14.26 -18.82 14.48
CA ARG A 133 -15.35 -19.68 14.96
C ARG A 133 -16.74 -19.03 14.91
N SER A 134 -16.81 -17.76 14.54
CA SER A 134 -18.07 -17.03 14.44
C SER A 134 -18.85 -17.46 13.21
N ILE A 135 -20.17 -17.58 13.33
CA ILE A 135 -21.08 -17.87 12.21
C ILE A 135 -21.07 -16.78 11.12
N PHE A 136 -20.66 -15.56 11.47
CA PHE A 136 -20.55 -14.44 10.54
C PHE A 136 -19.17 -14.35 9.88
N PHE A 137 -18.26 -15.28 10.19
CA PHE A 137 -16.92 -15.30 9.62
C PHE A 137 -16.93 -15.67 8.14
N ARG A 138 -16.51 -14.72 7.29
CA ARG A 138 -16.44 -14.92 5.84
C ARG A 138 -15.06 -15.38 5.43
N THR A 139 -14.81 -16.69 5.44
CA THR A 139 -13.49 -17.28 5.15
C THR A 139 -12.93 -16.81 3.80
N ALA A 140 -13.72 -16.87 2.73
CA ALA A 140 -13.29 -16.47 1.39
C ALA A 140 -12.90 -14.98 1.28
N HIS A 141 -13.61 -14.10 1.98
CA HIS A 141 -13.29 -12.67 2.01
C HIS A 141 -11.97 -12.42 2.74
N ASN A 142 -11.78 -13.05 3.90
CA ASN A 142 -10.55 -12.94 4.68
C ASN A 142 -9.33 -13.53 3.92
N ALA A 143 -9.53 -14.64 3.19
CA ALA A 143 -8.52 -15.21 2.30
C ALA A 143 -8.10 -14.19 1.23
N GLY A 144 -9.06 -13.59 0.52
CA GLY A 144 -8.79 -12.62 -0.53
C GLY A 144 -8.12 -11.32 -0.03
N GLU A 145 -8.36 -10.91 1.21
CA GLU A 145 -7.62 -9.82 1.83
C GLU A 145 -6.19 -10.22 2.18
N MET A 146 -5.99 -11.39 2.80
CA MET A 146 -4.66 -11.87 3.17
C MET A 146 -3.77 -12.09 1.94
N GLU A 147 -4.31 -12.65 0.86
CA GLU A 147 -3.60 -12.84 -0.41
C GLU A 147 -3.16 -11.52 -1.04
N ALA A 148 -4.00 -10.48 -0.96
CA ALA A 148 -3.65 -9.17 -1.48
C ALA A 148 -2.44 -8.59 -0.73
N TYR A 149 -2.41 -8.73 0.60
CA TYR A 149 -1.26 -8.32 1.41
C TYR A 149 -0.03 -9.21 1.22
N CYS A 150 -0.21 -10.52 0.98
CA CYS A 150 0.89 -11.41 0.61
C CYS A 150 1.51 -11.00 -0.73
N SER A 151 0.69 -10.69 -1.73
CA SER A 151 1.15 -10.18 -3.04
C SER A 151 1.90 -8.86 -2.89
N ALA A 152 1.38 -7.92 -2.09
CA ALA A 152 2.06 -6.68 -1.77
C ALA A 152 3.41 -6.92 -1.06
N LEU A 153 3.46 -7.84 -0.08
CA LEU A 153 4.69 -8.22 0.63
C LEU A 153 5.74 -8.80 -0.33
N CYS A 154 5.31 -9.63 -1.29
CA CYS A 154 6.18 -10.18 -2.32
C CYS A 154 6.81 -9.08 -3.19
N GLN A 155 6.02 -8.11 -3.64
CA GLN A 155 6.53 -6.98 -4.43
C GLN A 155 7.43 -6.05 -3.61
N LEU A 156 7.12 -5.83 -2.32
CA LEU A 156 7.98 -5.07 -1.42
C LEU A 156 9.32 -5.77 -1.17
N ARG A 157 9.34 -7.11 -1.10
CA ARG A 157 10.58 -7.89 -1.05
C ARG A 157 11.41 -7.70 -2.31
N ALA A 158 10.81 -7.74 -3.49
CA ALA A 158 11.51 -7.47 -4.74
C ALA A 158 12.12 -6.05 -4.77
N LEU A 159 11.36 -5.04 -4.31
CA LEU A 159 11.86 -3.67 -4.17
C LEU A 159 13.02 -3.56 -3.18
N LEU A 160 12.97 -4.27 -2.06
CA LEU A 160 14.07 -4.29 -1.09
C LEU A 160 15.34 -4.93 -1.66
N TYR A 161 15.23 -6.03 -2.40
CA TYR A 161 16.40 -6.63 -3.06
C TYR A 161 16.98 -5.72 -4.12
N LEU A 162 16.12 -5.05 -4.89
CA LEU A 162 16.58 -4.06 -5.86
C LEU A 162 17.29 -2.88 -5.16
N ALA A 163 16.76 -2.39 -4.05
CA ALA A 163 17.39 -1.37 -3.22
C ALA A 163 18.71 -1.86 -2.58
N GLN A 164 18.82 -3.14 -2.23
CA GLN A 164 20.04 -3.71 -1.65
C GLN A 164 21.16 -3.78 -2.68
N ARG A 165 20.82 -4.13 -3.93
CA ARG A 165 21.77 -4.09 -5.05
C ARG A 165 22.24 -2.66 -5.32
N LEU A 166 21.33 -1.68 -5.33
CA LEU A 166 21.72 -0.27 -5.40
C LEU A 166 22.71 0.10 -4.30
N LEU A 167 22.45 -0.32 -3.07
CA LEU A 167 23.32 0.01 -1.94
C LEU A 167 24.72 -0.59 -2.08
N HIS A 168 24.82 -1.83 -2.59
CA HIS A 168 26.09 -2.52 -2.78
C HIS A 168 26.91 -1.95 -3.96
N ASP A 169 26.23 -1.56 -5.04
CA ASP A 169 26.88 -1.11 -6.27
C ASP A 169 27.33 0.37 -6.19
N ASN A 170 26.98 1.09 -5.12
CA ASN A 170 27.39 2.46 -4.88
C ASN A 170 28.45 2.56 -3.77
N SER A 171 29.37 3.52 -3.90
CA SER A 171 30.33 3.81 -2.84
C SER A 171 29.62 4.37 -1.60
N HIS A 172 30.21 4.13 -0.42
CA HIS A 172 29.57 4.42 0.87
C HIS A 172 29.13 5.89 0.96
N GLY A 173 27.85 6.13 1.26
CA GLY A 173 27.27 7.49 1.36
C GLY A 173 26.82 8.11 0.03
N ASN A 174 27.11 7.48 -1.12
CA ASN A 174 26.61 7.94 -2.41
C ASN A 174 25.26 7.31 -2.75
N LEU A 175 24.29 8.16 -3.07
CA LEU A 175 22.94 7.78 -3.50
C LEU A 175 22.82 7.58 -5.01
N PHE A 176 23.80 8.07 -5.78
CA PHE A 176 23.77 8.09 -7.23
C PHE A 176 24.99 7.36 -7.80
N PHE A 177 24.75 6.63 -8.90
CA PHE A 177 25.80 5.98 -9.66
C PHE A 177 26.81 7.01 -10.17
N HIS A 178 28.10 6.65 -10.09
CA HIS A 178 29.18 7.58 -10.44
C HIS A 178 29.39 7.72 -11.96
N GLU A 179 28.73 6.90 -12.80
CA GLU A 179 28.79 7.03 -14.25
C GLU A 179 27.90 8.17 -14.77
N GLU A 180 28.39 8.90 -15.78
CA GLU A 180 27.63 9.90 -16.56
C GLU A 180 26.36 9.34 -17.25
N SER A 181 26.09 8.04 -17.13
CA SER A 181 25.00 7.30 -17.79
C SER A 181 23.66 7.28 -17.02
N GLY A 182 23.59 7.81 -15.79
CA GLY A 182 22.36 7.86 -15.00
C GLY A 182 21.96 6.51 -14.36
N LEU A 183 20.70 6.36 -13.94
CA LEU A 183 20.19 5.08 -13.42
C LEU A 183 20.40 3.97 -14.46
N SER A 184 21.10 2.89 -14.10
CA SER A 184 21.35 1.76 -15.00
C SER A 184 20.06 1.32 -15.70
N GLN A 185 20.08 1.22 -17.02
CA GLN A 185 18.93 0.75 -17.83
C GLN A 185 18.38 -0.59 -17.31
N SER A 186 19.24 -1.43 -16.73
CA SER A 186 18.85 -2.68 -16.10
C SER A 186 17.92 -2.47 -14.90
N PHE A 187 18.24 -1.51 -14.02
CA PHE A 187 17.43 -1.16 -12.85
C PHE A 187 16.06 -0.62 -13.26
N VAL A 188 16.02 0.31 -14.22
CA VAL A 188 14.76 0.89 -14.71
C VAL A 188 13.87 -0.18 -15.34
N ARG A 189 14.47 -1.10 -16.13
CA ARG A 189 13.76 -2.23 -16.74
C ARG A 189 13.17 -3.17 -15.67
N GLU A 190 13.96 -3.52 -14.67
CA GLU A 190 13.53 -4.42 -13.58
C GLU A 190 12.40 -3.79 -12.76
N TYR A 191 12.55 -2.53 -12.31
CA TYR A 191 11.49 -1.80 -11.62
C TYR A 191 10.21 -1.67 -12.47
N SER A 192 10.36 -1.41 -13.77
CA SER A 192 9.23 -1.29 -14.69
C SER A 192 8.45 -2.60 -14.81
N SER A 193 9.15 -3.74 -14.77
CA SER A 193 8.55 -5.08 -14.86
C SER A 193 7.79 -5.52 -13.58
N MET A 194 8.03 -4.88 -12.43
CA MET A 194 7.37 -5.23 -11.17
C MET A 194 5.86 -4.97 -11.21
N HIS A 195 5.10 -5.86 -10.57
CA HIS A 195 3.63 -5.80 -10.55
C HIS A 195 3.12 -4.79 -9.53
N LYS A 196 2.83 -3.58 -10.00
CA LYS A 196 2.38 -2.45 -9.16
C LYS A 196 0.90 -2.57 -8.76
N GLY A 197 0.13 -3.39 -9.46
CA GLY A 197 -1.33 -3.56 -9.27
C GLY A 197 -1.73 -3.99 -7.86
N CYS A 198 -0.87 -4.75 -7.17
CA CYS A 198 -1.11 -5.21 -5.80
C CYS A 198 -1.32 -4.07 -4.78
N PHE A 199 -0.85 -2.85 -5.06
CA PHE A 199 -0.97 -1.69 -4.17
C PHE A 199 -2.23 -0.86 -4.38
N TYR A 200 -2.91 -1.01 -5.52
CA TYR A 200 -4.04 -0.14 -5.90
C TYR A 200 -5.42 -0.75 -5.65
N GLY A 201 -5.46 -2.00 -5.16
CA GLY A 201 -6.70 -2.70 -4.79
C GLY A 201 -6.94 -2.69 -3.28
N ARG A 202 -7.08 -3.88 -2.68
CA ARG A 202 -7.34 -4.05 -1.23
C ARG A 202 -6.25 -3.46 -0.33
N CYS A 203 -5.06 -3.25 -0.87
CA CYS A 203 -3.93 -2.66 -0.16
C CYS A 203 -3.85 -1.13 -0.30
N LEU A 204 -4.81 -0.46 -0.95
CA LEU A 204 -4.70 0.98 -1.22
C LEU A 204 -4.49 1.80 0.06
N GLY A 205 -3.37 2.53 0.10
CA GLY A 205 -3.03 3.44 1.17
C GLY A 205 -2.75 2.78 2.52
N PHE A 206 -2.38 1.49 2.53
CA PHE A 206 -2.09 0.76 3.77
C PHE A 206 -0.96 1.41 4.60
N GLN A 207 -0.02 2.07 3.92
CA GLN A 207 1.12 2.78 4.51
C GLN A 207 0.77 4.13 5.15
N PHE A 208 -0.42 4.67 4.85
CA PHE A 208 -0.87 5.96 5.37
C PHE A 208 -1.80 5.79 6.58
N THR A 209 -1.93 6.87 7.34
CA THR A 209 -2.89 6.98 8.44
C THR A 209 -4.31 6.67 7.92
N PRO A 210 -5.14 5.91 8.68
CA PRO A 210 -6.49 5.52 8.24
C PRO A 210 -7.37 6.68 7.75
N ALA A 211 -7.18 7.90 8.28
CA ALA A 211 -7.91 9.10 7.89
C ALA A 211 -7.74 9.50 6.40
N ILE A 212 -6.61 9.14 5.76
CA ILE A 212 -6.32 9.49 4.36
C ILE A 212 -6.92 8.47 3.39
N ARG A 213 -7.13 7.22 3.85
CA ARG A 213 -7.58 6.11 2.99
C ARG A 213 -8.91 6.39 2.26
N PRO A 214 -9.96 6.97 2.90
CA PRO A 214 -11.19 7.30 2.21
C PRO A 214 -10.97 8.27 1.03
N CYS A 215 -10.11 9.28 1.20
CA CYS A 215 -9.79 10.21 0.13
C CYS A 215 -9.09 9.51 -1.05
N LEU A 216 -8.11 8.65 -0.76
CA LEU A 216 -7.43 7.86 -1.80
C LEU A 216 -8.38 6.91 -2.53
N GLN A 217 -9.31 6.29 -1.81
CA GLN A 217 -10.34 5.44 -2.40
C GLN A 217 -11.25 6.23 -3.34
N THR A 218 -11.70 7.42 -2.94
CA THR A 218 -12.49 8.31 -3.80
C THR A 218 -11.73 8.67 -5.08
N ILE A 219 -10.45 9.02 -4.96
CA ILE A 219 -9.61 9.34 -6.13
C ILE A 219 -9.48 8.11 -7.04
N ALA A 220 -9.18 6.94 -6.48
CA ALA A 220 -9.03 5.71 -7.25
C ALA A 220 -10.33 5.34 -8.00
N ILE A 221 -11.48 5.42 -7.31
CA ILE A 221 -12.79 5.18 -7.93
C ILE A 221 -13.06 6.20 -9.04
N GLY A 222 -12.77 7.48 -8.80
CA GLY A 222 -12.93 8.53 -9.81
C GLY A 222 -12.07 8.28 -11.06
N LEU A 223 -10.82 7.85 -10.88
CA LEU A 223 -9.91 7.52 -11.97
C LEU A 223 -10.37 6.29 -12.76
N VAL A 224 -10.85 5.24 -12.09
CA VAL A 224 -11.40 4.05 -12.75
C VAL A 224 -12.66 4.41 -13.53
N ALA A 225 -13.60 5.14 -12.92
CA ALA A 225 -14.82 5.60 -13.58
C ALA A 225 -14.51 6.50 -14.78
N PHE A 226 -13.54 7.41 -14.65
CA PHE A 226 -13.10 8.24 -15.78
C PHE A 226 -12.50 7.41 -16.91
N GLY A 227 -11.62 6.46 -16.59
CA GLY A 227 -11.00 5.57 -17.58
C GLY A 227 -12.00 4.69 -18.33
N GLU A 228 -13.01 4.16 -17.63
CA GLU A 228 -14.11 3.41 -18.26
C GLU A 228 -14.95 4.28 -19.18
N ASN A 229 -15.27 5.51 -18.77
CA ASN A 229 -15.98 6.48 -19.61
C ASN A 229 -15.15 6.90 -20.83
N TYR A 230 -13.85 7.09 -20.67
CA TYR A 230 -12.94 7.41 -21.77
C TYR A 230 -12.88 6.27 -22.81
N ARG A 231 -12.79 5.02 -22.35
CA ARG A 231 -12.81 3.84 -23.22
C ARG A 231 -14.16 3.68 -23.95
N ARG A 232 -15.29 3.92 -23.26
CA ARG A 232 -16.62 3.91 -23.88
C ARG A 232 -16.79 4.99 -24.94
N ASN A 233 -16.25 6.19 -24.70
CA ASN A 233 -16.33 7.30 -25.64
C ASN A 233 -15.42 7.10 -26.86
N GLN A 234 -14.29 6.38 -26.74
CA GLN A 234 -13.52 5.93 -27.90
C GLN A 234 -14.30 4.90 -28.74
N SER A 235 -15.01 3.96 -28.12
CA SER A 235 -15.84 3.00 -28.87
C SER A 235 -17.08 3.62 -29.52
N GLY A 236 -17.64 4.69 -28.95
CA GLY A 236 -18.76 5.42 -29.54
C GLY A 236 -18.29 6.38 -30.65
N ILE A 237 -17.56 7.43 -30.29
CA ILE A 237 -17.15 8.50 -31.22
C ILE A 237 -16.10 8.02 -32.22
N GLY A 238 -15.22 7.08 -31.86
CA GLY A 238 -14.21 6.54 -32.76
C GLY A 238 -14.80 5.71 -33.90
N GLN A 239 -15.88 4.97 -33.65
CA GLN A 239 -16.61 4.26 -34.72
C GLN A 239 -17.34 5.25 -35.64
N TRP A 240 -17.97 6.30 -35.09
CA TRP A 240 -18.59 7.34 -35.92
C TRP A 240 -17.56 8.10 -36.78
N LEU A 241 -16.39 8.42 -36.22
CA LEU A 241 -15.32 9.11 -36.97
C LEU A 241 -14.66 8.21 -38.03
N GLN A 242 -14.53 6.91 -37.77
CA GLN A 242 -13.98 5.98 -38.75
C GLN A 242 -15.01 5.66 -39.85
N GLN A 243 -16.30 5.56 -39.51
CA GLN A 243 -17.40 5.42 -40.47
C GLN A 243 -17.59 6.67 -41.33
N THR A 244 -17.47 7.88 -40.75
CA THR A 244 -17.53 9.13 -41.52
C THR A 244 -16.30 9.33 -42.39
N SER A 245 -15.11 8.92 -41.95
CA SER A 245 -13.91 8.90 -42.80
C SER A 245 -14.09 7.99 -44.02
N LEU A 246 -14.58 6.76 -43.83
CA LEU A 246 -14.91 5.83 -44.92
C LEU A 246 -16.00 6.37 -45.86
N LEU A 247 -17.02 7.07 -45.33
CA LEU A 247 -18.07 7.72 -46.13
C LEU A 247 -17.55 8.93 -46.90
N MET A 248 -16.58 9.68 -46.37
CA MET A 248 -15.93 10.80 -47.06
C MET A 248 -15.02 10.28 -48.18
N GLU A 249 -14.29 9.20 -47.91
CA GLU A 249 -13.37 8.59 -48.87
C GLU A 249 -14.09 7.94 -50.05
N THR A 250 -15.21 7.24 -49.80
CA THR A 250 -16.09 6.67 -50.85
C THR A 250 -16.79 7.75 -51.68
N LYS A 251 -17.25 8.85 -51.08
CA LYS A 251 -17.82 9.99 -51.83
C LYS A 251 -16.79 10.71 -52.68
N ALA A 252 -15.56 10.86 -52.19
CA ALA A 252 -14.46 11.44 -52.95
C ALA A 252 -14.08 10.56 -54.16
N THR A 253 -14.05 9.23 -54.00
CA THR A 253 -13.82 8.30 -55.12
C THR A 253 -14.96 8.32 -56.14
N GLN A 254 -16.22 8.38 -55.69
CA GLN A 254 -17.39 8.48 -56.59
C GLN A 254 -17.40 9.80 -57.38
N SER A 255 -17.01 10.91 -56.73
CA SER A 255 -16.88 12.22 -57.38
C SER A 255 -15.77 12.24 -58.43
N LEU A 256 -14.61 11.62 -58.15
CA LEU A 256 -13.50 11.48 -59.10
C LEU A 256 -13.90 10.64 -60.32
N ILE A 257 -14.61 9.52 -60.10
CA ILE A 257 -15.11 8.66 -61.18
C ILE A 257 -16.13 9.41 -62.07
N ASN A 258 -17.08 10.14 -61.47
CA ASN A 258 -18.07 10.93 -62.22
C ASN A 258 -17.45 12.10 -63.00
N SER A 259 -16.34 12.68 -62.50
CA SER A 259 -15.62 13.74 -63.22
C SER A 259 -14.81 13.25 -64.42
N HIS A 260 -14.50 11.95 -64.50
CA HIS A 260 -13.79 11.33 -65.63
C HIS A 260 -14.71 10.73 -66.70
N LEU A 261 -16.02 10.64 -66.44
CA LEU A 261 -17.01 10.08 -67.38
C LEU A 261 -17.79 11.13 -68.20
N HIS A 262 -17.56 12.43 -67.98
CA HIS A 262 -18.11 13.50 -68.81
C HIS A 262 -16.99 14.32 -69.50
N PRO A 263 -16.51 13.93 -70.69
CA PRO A 263 -15.70 14.82 -71.50
C PRO A 263 -16.56 16.00 -71.96
N LYS A 264 -16.13 17.22 -71.63
CA LYS A 264 -16.76 18.46 -72.11
C LYS A 264 -16.71 18.49 -73.64
N PRO A 265 -17.82 18.79 -74.34
CA PRO A 265 -17.78 19.02 -75.78
C PRO A 265 -17.01 20.31 -76.06
N PHE A 266 -16.00 20.22 -76.93
CA PHE A 266 -15.35 21.36 -77.53
C PHE A 266 -16.38 22.10 -78.40
N TYR A 267 -16.63 23.37 -78.07
CA TYR A 267 -17.08 24.38 -79.02
C TYR A 267 -15.92 25.37 -79.22
#